data_AF-A0A5E3XRU0-F1
#
_entry.id   AF-A0A5E3XRU0-F1
#
_cell.length_a   1.000
_cell.length_b   1.000
_cell.length_c   1.000
_cell.angle_alpha   90.00
_cell.angle_beta   90.00
_cell.angle_gamma   90.00
#
_symmetry.space_group_name_H-M   'P 1'
#
loop_
_entity.id
_entity.type
_entity.pdbx_description
1 polymer ?
#
loop_
_entity_poly.entity_id
_entity_poly.type
_entity_poly.pdbx_seq_one_letter_code
_entity_poly.pdbx_strand_id
1 'polypeptide(L)'
;MNSGTSSGGLKGATKTSEAIRYNVQLPNLFKFAYYTLTEDVPDDILEPVIFALSMFIREIEEESDEQLRAIGHLLPHQKDKATIFAVKYILLANARMKICNHLMNPKVNRPEETIPHLKKAIEHDAQRMKTKNERGKGWEVNPPLWARYGDALFLTGEYKEAKTVFERVLQGTNVQVDNPAVAEPIVKAHMNLAFILQELGVEPDKQKEHTDWATNFIRKHLTALTKDVLELFLLPSSGRSHPVFKALGGRTWLDKLETRKRVPLKEDERRSKICRQCGIRDMQKDLFRCSKCQHIYYCSKECQKANWKLHKEMCNDMYKSRMRTEKLKAEDPSGLKAKRHEDWIAWRNAPKSEFMFAEAHALGLHRDPSRSRTHIMVHFCEYTPSVSNDLRYKFRCAHSGVFKVSEIAPAIEAIMGLDPGEAPSFVDEAWMEANLSSGTAELAPGTFLPIMELLMGDGLETWLGTGGMAATMLRTRPYNPEWRKVLNKGDSPEPVRFRPPFDKFKDAEYVFD
;
A
#
# COMPACT_ATOMS: atom_id res chain seq x y z
N MET A 1 -67.28 -20.79 -42.47
CA MET A 1 -66.93 -19.82 -41.40
C MET A 1 -65.78 -20.45 -40.62
N ASN A 2 -64.50 -20.17 -40.96
CA ASN A 2 -63.67 -19.08 -40.41
C ASN A 2 -63.94 -18.87 -38.91
N SER A 3 -62.99 -18.94 -37.98
CA SER A 3 -61.54 -18.65 -38.00
C SER A 3 -60.98 -19.21 -36.67
N GLY A 4 -59.83 -19.88 -36.58
CA GLY A 4 -58.51 -19.31 -36.84
C GLY A 4 -57.95 -18.66 -35.56
N THR A 5 -57.22 -19.41 -34.74
CA THR A 5 -56.23 -18.84 -33.81
C THR A 5 -54.96 -19.70 -33.85
N SER A 6 -53.89 -18.99 -34.16
CA SER A 6 -52.59 -19.46 -34.60
C SER A 6 -51.76 -20.02 -33.47
N SER A 7 -51.05 -21.10 -33.79
CA SER A 7 -49.83 -21.54 -33.14
C SER A 7 -48.75 -20.45 -33.25
N GLY A 8 -48.79 -19.48 -32.34
CA GLY A 8 -47.68 -18.56 -32.10
C GLY A 8 -46.57 -19.30 -31.36
N GLY A 9 -45.69 -19.95 -32.12
CA GLY A 9 -44.45 -20.51 -31.59
C GLY A 9 -43.64 -19.43 -30.87
N LEU A 10 -43.34 -19.67 -29.60
CA LEU A 10 -42.28 -19.00 -28.85
C LEU A 10 -40.92 -19.35 -29.49
N LYS A 11 -40.62 -18.75 -30.64
CA LYS A 11 -39.27 -18.70 -31.20
C LYS A 11 -38.54 -17.55 -30.52
N GLY A 12 -37.69 -17.88 -29.56
CA GLY A 12 -36.75 -16.92 -28.98
C GLY A 12 -36.49 -17.05 -27.48
N ALA A 13 -36.48 -18.26 -26.90
CA ALA A 13 -35.76 -18.42 -25.64
C ALA A 13 -34.27 -18.36 -25.95
N THR A 14 -33.64 -17.19 -25.74
CA THR A 14 -32.19 -17.05 -25.78
C THR A 14 -31.61 -18.10 -24.85
N LYS A 15 -30.92 -19.09 -25.44
CA LYS A 15 -30.30 -20.18 -24.70
C LYS A 15 -29.32 -19.53 -23.72
N THR A 16 -29.63 -19.59 -22.42
CA THR A 16 -28.78 -19.01 -21.36
C THR A 16 -27.36 -19.45 -21.59
N SER A 17 -26.42 -18.50 -21.67
CA SER A 17 -25.03 -18.81 -21.97
C SER A 17 -24.40 -19.67 -20.88
N GLU A 18 -23.29 -20.31 -21.23
CA GLU A 18 -22.50 -21.08 -20.29
C GLU A 18 -22.03 -20.22 -19.10
N ALA A 19 -21.59 -18.97 -19.36
CA ALA A 19 -21.11 -18.05 -18.35
C ALA A 19 -22.19 -17.74 -17.30
N ILE A 20 -23.41 -17.38 -17.74
CA ILE A 20 -24.54 -17.12 -16.84
C ILE A 20 -24.89 -18.38 -16.03
N ARG A 21 -24.87 -19.57 -16.64
CA ARG A 21 -25.19 -20.82 -15.93
C ARG A 21 -24.23 -21.06 -14.78
N TYR A 22 -22.92 -20.91 -15.00
CA TYR A 22 -21.93 -21.08 -13.94
C TYR A 22 -22.06 -20.02 -12.86
N ASN A 23 -22.32 -18.76 -13.21
CA ASN A 23 -22.54 -17.71 -12.22
C ASN A 23 -23.75 -18.02 -11.32
N VAL A 24 -24.87 -18.47 -11.91
CA VAL A 24 -26.08 -18.85 -11.16
C VAL A 24 -25.88 -20.13 -10.33
N GLN A 25 -25.10 -21.10 -10.82
CA GLN A 25 -24.82 -22.35 -10.10
C GLN A 25 -23.78 -22.20 -8.99
N LEU A 26 -22.79 -21.31 -9.17
CA LEU A 26 -21.65 -21.10 -8.27
C LEU A 26 -21.53 -19.61 -7.84
N PRO A 27 -22.61 -18.98 -7.35
CA PRO A 27 -22.63 -17.53 -7.13
C PRO A 27 -21.62 -17.08 -6.07
N ASN A 28 -21.36 -17.93 -5.07
CA ASN A 28 -20.37 -17.63 -4.03
C ASN A 28 -18.95 -17.65 -4.57
N LEU A 29 -18.61 -18.55 -5.50
CA LEU A 29 -17.29 -18.58 -6.13
C LEU A 29 -17.07 -17.34 -7.00
N PHE A 30 -18.05 -16.92 -7.80
CA PHE A 30 -17.96 -15.72 -8.63
C PHE A 30 -17.80 -14.45 -7.77
N LYS A 31 -18.61 -14.31 -6.73
CA LYS A 31 -18.48 -13.21 -5.76
C LYS A 31 -17.12 -13.24 -5.07
N PHE A 32 -16.70 -14.40 -4.59
CA PHE A 32 -15.39 -14.56 -3.95
C PHE A 32 -14.27 -14.16 -4.90
N ALA A 33 -14.26 -14.70 -6.13
CA ALA A 33 -13.25 -14.41 -7.13
C ALA A 33 -13.19 -12.91 -7.52
N TYR A 34 -14.33 -12.25 -7.63
CA TYR A 34 -14.40 -10.84 -8.03
C TYR A 34 -14.05 -9.87 -6.89
N TYR A 35 -14.51 -10.13 -5.66
CA TYR A 35 -14.37 -9.20 -4.53
C TYR A 35 -13.16 -9.45 -3.63
N THR A 36 -12.60 -10.66 -3.62
CA THR A 36 -11.43 -11.01 -2.80
C THR A 36 -10.15 -10.47 -3.43
N LEU A 37 -9.21 -9.94 -2.65
CA LEU A 37 -7.91 -9.50 -3.19
C LEU A 37 -7.13 -10.71 -3.72
N THR A 38 -6.29 -10.50 -4.73
CA THR A 38 -5.56 -11.60 -5.40
C THR A 38 -4.65 -12.38 -4.45
N GLU A 39 -4.08 -11.68 -3.48
CA GLU A 39 -3.19 -12.18 -2.43
C GLU A 39 -3.93 -12.94 -1.32
N ASP A 40 -5.25 -12.81 -1.22
CA ASP A 40 -6.07 -13.49 -0.21
C ASP A 40 -6.67 -14.80 -0.70
N VAL A 41 -6.52 -15.10 -1.99
CA VAL A 41 -7.03 -16.34 -2.58
C VAL A 41 -6.14 -17.49 -2.12
N PRO A 42 -6.68 -18.47 -1.37
CA PRO A 42 -5.94 -19.66 -0.97
C PRO A 42 -5.41 -20.44 -2.18
N ASP A 43 -4.22 -21.01 -2.02
CA ASP A 43 -3.53 -21.71 -3.11
C ASP A 43 -4.34 -22.87 -3.69
N ASP A 44 -5.11 -23.57 -2.85
CA ASP A 44 -5.91 -24.74 -3.21
C ASP A 44 -7.15 -24.40 -4.07
N ILE A 45 -7.52 -23.12 -4.16
CA ILE A 45 -8.67 -22.66 -4.98
C ILE A 45 -8.29 -21.67 -6.08
N LEU A 46 -6.99 -21.52 -6.39
CA LEU A 46 -6.52 -20.65 -7.47
C LEU A 46 -7.17 -20.98 -8.83
N GLU A 47 -7.20 -22.25 -9.22
CA GLU A 47 -7.80 -22.68 -10.49
C GLU A 47 -9.32 -22.41 -10.57
N PRO A 48 -10.13 -22.78 -9.55
CA PRO A 48 -11.53 -22.33 -9.47
C PRO A 48 -11.72 -20.82 -9.60
N VAL A 49 -10.86 -20.01 -8.98
CA VAL A 49 -10.93 -18.55 -9.06
C VAL A 49 -10.59 -18.04 -10.46
N ILE A 50 -9.55 -18.57 -11.10
CA ILE A 50 -9.17 -18.23 -12.48
C ILE A 50 -10.32 -18.57 -13.43
N PHE A 51 -10.93 -19.76 -13.27
CA PHE A 51 -12.10 -20.17 -14.04
C PHE A 51 -13.27 -19.20 -13.86
N ALA A 52 -13.61 -18.86 -12.62
CA ALA A 52 -14.71 -17.96 -12.31
C ALA A 52 -14.47 -16.54 -12.88
N LEU A 53 -13.25 -16.01 -12.79
CA LEU A 53 -12.89 -14.72 -13.39
C LEU A 53 -12.99 -14.76 -14.92
N SER A 54 -12.56 -15.87 -15.55
CA SER A 54 -12.67 -16.05 -17.00
C SER A 54 -14.14 -16.05 -17.45
N MET A 55 -15.00 -16.80 -16.75
CA MET A 55 -16.44 -16.82 -17.03
C MET A 55 -17.10 -15.47 -16.75
N PHE A 56 -16.72 -14.78 -15.67
CA PHE A 56 -17.19 -13.43 -15.38
C PHE A 56 -16.85 -12.45 -16.50
N ILE A 57 -15.61 -12.49 -17.01
CA ILE A 57 -15.20 -11.64 -18.15
C ILE A 57 -16.07 -11.91 -19.38
N ARG A 58 -16.28 -13.19 -19.72
CA ARG A 58 -17.15 -13.59 -20.83
C ARG A 58 -18.57 -13.09 -20.65
N GLU A 59 -19.12 -13.19 -19.44
CA GLU A 59 -20.46 -12.71 -19.14
C GLU A 59 -20.62 -11.21 -19.42
N ILE A 60 -19.68 -10.38 -18.98
CA ILE A 60 -19.76 -8.92 -19.22
C ILE A 60 -19.56 -8.56 -20.70
N GLU A 61 -18.78 -9.35 -21.45
CA GLU A 61 -18.50 -9.12 -22.88
C GLU A 61 -19.61 -9.63 -23.81
N GLU A 62 -20.16 -10.80 -23.54
CA GLU A 62 -21.01 -11.56 -24.47
C GLU A 62 -22.52 -11.33 -24.23
N GLU A 63 -22.93 -11.02 -22.99
CA GLU A 63 -24.36 -10.96 -22.63
C GLU A 63 -25.03 -9.61 -22.91
N SER A 64 -26.35 -9.67 -23.13
CA SER A 64 -27.17 -8.48 -23.30
C SER A 64 -27.30 -7.68 -21.99
N ASP A 65 -27.58 -6.39 -22.11
CA ASP A 65 -27.76 -5.52 -20.95
C ASP A 65 -28.96 -5.97 -20.08
N GLU A 66 -29.99 -6.57 -20.69
CA GLU A 66 -31.13 -7.18 -19.97
C GLU A 66 -30.69 -8.37 -19.12
N GLN A 67 -29.82 -9.23 -19.66
CA GLN A 67 -29.30 -10.40 -18.93
C GLN A 67 -28.38 -9.96 -17.79
N LEU A 68 -27.50 -8.97 -18.03
CA LEU A 68 -26.65 -8.40 -17.00
C LEU A 68 -27.43 -7.72 -15.88
N ARG A 69 -28.59 -7.09 -16.20
CA ARG A 69 -29.52 -6.60 -15.17
C ARG A 69 -30.16 -7.74 -14.39
N ALA A 70 -30.56 -8.83 -15.06
CA ALA A 70 -31.21 -9.96 -14.41
C ALA A 70 -30.32 -10.64 -13.35
N ILE A 71 -29.00 -10.63 -13.55
CA ILE A 71 -28.02 -11.20 -12.61
C ILE A 71 -27.35 -10.15 -11.71
N GLY A 72 -27.77 -8.89 -11.79
CA GLY A 72 -27.38 -7.83 -10.85
C GLY A 72 -26.08 -7.09 -11.14
N HIS A 73 -25.46 -7.28 -12.32
CA HIS A 73 -24.26 -6.51 -12.71
C HIS A 73 -24.56 -5.12 -13.25
N LEU A 74 -25.78 -4.93 -13.77
CA LEU A 74 -26.32 -3.61 -14.13
C LEU A 74 -27.51 -3.27 -13.23
N LEU A 75 -27.51 -2.06 -12.68
CA LEU A 75 -28.60 -1.57 -11.84
C LEU A 75 -29.76 -1.04 -12.69
N PRO A 76 -31.02 -1.07 -12.19
CA PRO A 76 -32.19 -0.64 -12.97
C PRO A 76 -32.14 0.80 -13.50
N HIS A 77 -31.41 1.69 -12.81
CA HIS A 77 -31.25 3.10 -13.21
C HIS A 77 -30.13 3.32 -14.25
N GLN A 78 -29.26 2.33 -14.49
CA GLN A 78 -28.17 2.42 -15.46
C GLN A 78 -28.70 2.06 -16.86
N LYS A 79 -29.28 3.07 -17.54
CA LYS A 79 -30.00 2.88 -18.82
C LYS A 79 -29.30 3.49 -20.03
N ASP A 80 -28.53 4.55 -19.84
CA ASP A 80 -27.85 5.21 -20.96
C ASP A 80 -26.54 4.47 -21.31
N LYS A 81 -26.15 4.58 -22.58
CA LYS A 81 -24.98 3.87 -23.13
C LYS A 81 -23.66 4.27 -22.45
N ALA A 82 -23.53 5.53 -22.01
CA ALA A 82 -22.29 6.01 -21.40
C ALA A 82 -22.10 5.42 -20.01
N THR A 83 -23.15 5.42 -19.19
CA THR A 83 -23.16 4.78 -17.87
C THR A 83 -22.93 3.28 -17.99
N ILE A 84 -23.63 2.59 -18.89
CA ILE A 84 -23.44 1.15 -19.08
C ILE A 84 -22.00 0.85 -19.51
N PHE A 85 -21.44 1.62 -20.45
CA PHE A 85 -20.04 1.49 -20.85
C PHE A 85 -19.08 1.69 -19.67
N ALA A 86 -19.29 2.72 -18.86
CA ALA A 86 -18.45 3.01 -17.70
C ALA A 86 -18.48 1.86 -16.67
N VAL A 87 -19.67 1.30 -16.39
CA VAL A 87 -19.83 0.15 -15.49
C VAL A 87 -19.11 -1.07 -16.04
N LYS A 88 -19.36 -1.45 -17.31
CA LYS A 88 -18.69 -2.59 -17.94
C LYS A 88 -17.16 -2.41 -17.98
N TYR A 89 -16.67 -1.19 -18.23
CA TYR A 89 -15.24 -0.87 -18.17
C TYR A 89 -14.65 -1.17 -16.78
N ILE A 90 -15.29 -0.70 -15.71
CA ILE A 90 -14.82 -0.95 -14.33
C ILE A 90 -14.83 -2.44 -14.01
N LEU A 91 -15.93 -3.14 -14.34
CA LEU A 91 -16.07 -4.58 -14.09
C LEU A 91 -14.96 -5.38 -14.80
N LEU A 92 -14.74 -5.10 -16.08
CA LEU A 92 -13.73 -5.78 -16.88
C LEU A 92 -12.30 -5.40 -16.51
N ALA A 93 -12.03 -4.14 -16.18
CA ALA A 93 -10.70 -3.70 -15.75
C ALA A 93 -10.28 -4.44 -14.46
N ASN A 94 -11.19 -4.53 -13.47
CA ASN A 94 -10.93 -5.27 -12.24
C ASN A 94 -10.72 -6.77 -12.51
N ALA A 95 -11.65 -7.42 -13.22
CA ALA A 95 -11.59 -8.86 -13.46
C ALA A 95 -10.35 -9.26 -14.28
N ARG A 96 -9.99 -8.48 -15.31
CA ARG A 96 -8.78 -8.72 -16.12
C ARG A 96 -7.51 -8.53 -15.32
N MET A 97 -7.43 -7.51 -14.47
CA MET A 97 -6.25 -7.32 -13.61
C MET A 97 -6.09 -8.50 -12.63
N LYS A 98 -7.19 -8.94 -12.02
CA LYS A 98 -7.18 -10.08 -11.09
C LYS A 98 -6.75 -11.37 -11.75
N ILE A 99 -7.37 -11.73 -12.89
CA ILE A 99 -7.00 -12.97 -13.59
C ILE A 99 -5.54 -12.92 -14.05
N CYS A 100 -5.06 -11.77 -14.54
CA CYS A 100 -3.65 -11.62 -14.93
C CYS A 100 -2.70 -11.80 -13.74
N ASN A 101 -3.03 -11.26 -12.57
CA ASN A 101 -2.23 -11.47 -11.35
C ASN A 101 -2.16 -12.94 -10.95
N HIS A 102 -3.28 -13.69 -11.05
CA HIS A 102 -3.30 -15.11 -10.75
C HIS A 102 -2.50 -15.92 -11.78
N LEU A 103 -2.68 -15.65 -13.07
CA LEU A 103 -1.97 -16.35 -14.15
C LEU A 103 -0.46 -16.11 -14.12
N MET A 104 0.00 -14.91 -13.75
CA MET A 104 1.43 -14.59 -13.56
C MET A 104 1.97 -15.00 -12.19
N ASN A 105 1.14 -15.55 -11.28
CA ASN A 105 1.62 -16.04 -10.00
C ASN A 105 2.61 -17.20 -10.24
N PRO A 106 3.79 -17.23 -9.60
CA PRO A 106 4.76 -18.31 -9.78
C PRO A 106 4.22 -19.74 -9.53
N LYS A 107 3.16 -19.88 -8.72
CA LYS A 107 2.48 -21.17 -8.46
C LYS A 107 1.62 -21.64 -9.63
N VAL A 108 1.07 -20.70 -10.41
CA VAL A 108 0.21 -20.98 -11.57
C VAL A 108 1.05 -20.99 -12.85
N ASN A 109 1.89 -19.97 -13.03
CA ASN A 109 2.88 -19.84 -14.09
C ASN A 109 2.31 -20.04 -15.51
N ARG A 110 1.25 -19.30 -15.86
CA ARG A 110 0.61 -19.27 -17.18
C ARG A 110 0.58 -17.84 -17.76
N PRO A 111 1.74 -17.14 -17.84
CA PRO A 111 1.80 -15.75 -18.29
C PRO A 111 1.26 -15.54 -19.72
N GLU A 112 1.34 -16.54 -20.59
CA GLU A 112 0.82 -16.53 -21.96
C GLU A 112 -0.69 -16.31 -22.03
N GLU A 113 -1.45 -16.81 -21.05
CA GLU A 113 -2.90 -16.63 -20.98
C GLU A 113 -3.27 -15.18 -20.62
N THR A 114 -2.34 -14.37 -20.12
CA THR A 114 -2.60 -12.97 -19.72
C THR A 114 -2.64 -12.02 -20.91
N ILE A 115 -1.92 -12.33 -22.00
CA ILE A 115 -1.72 -11.44 -23.15
C ILE A 115 -3.05 -11.03 -23.80
N PRO A 116 -4.00 -11.96 -24.09
CA PRO A 116 -5.31 -11.59 -24.65
C PRO A 116 -6.10 -10.66 -23.72
N HIS A 117 -6.06 -10.90 -22.40
CA HIS A 117 -6.75 -10.05 -21.43
C HIS A 117 -6.16 -8.64 -21.38
N LEU A 118 -4.82 -8.52 -21.39
CA LEU A 118 -4.14 -7.23 -21.35
C LEU A 118 -4.31 -6.43 -22.65
N LYS A 119 -4.30 -7.10 -23.82
CA LYS A 119 -4.63 -6.46 -25.11
C LYS A 119 -6.04 -5.86 -25.10
N LYS A 120 -7.04 -6.65 -24.71
CA LYS A 120 -8.42 -6.15 -24.57
C LYS A 120 -8.55 -5.04 -23.52
N ALA A 121 -7.77 -5.09 -22.43
CA ALA A 121 -7.76 -4.02 -21.43
C ALA A 121 -7.21 -2.71 -22.02
N ILE A 122 -6.13 -2.76 -22.80
CA ILE A 122 -5.56 -1.59 -23.50
C ILE A 122 -6.56 -1.03 -24.52
N GLU A 123 -7.26 -1.88 -25.26
CA GLU A 123 -8.31 -1.47 -26.20
C GLU A 123 -9.48 -0.77 -25.50
N HIS A 124 -9.93 -1.32 -24.37
CA HIS A 124 -11.00 -0.74 -23.57
C HIS A 124 -10.59 0.62 -22.98
N ASP A 125 -9.33 0.75 -22.55
CA ASP A 125 -8.77 2.01 -22.05
C ASP A 125 -8.71 3.06 -23.17
N ALA A 126 -8.26 2.68 -24.36
CA ALA A 126 -8.28 3.56 -25.52
C ALA A 126 -9.70 4.01 -25.91
N GLN A 127 -10.70 3.11 -25.81
CA GLN A 127 -12.09 3.46 -26.05
C GLN A 127 -12.63 4.43 -24.98
N ARG A 128 -12.28 4.22 -23.71
CA ARG A 128 -12.64 5.13 -22.60
C ARG A 128 -12.04 6.52 -22.80
N MET A 129 -10.79 6.60 -23.25
CA MET A 129 -10.15 7.89 -23.57
C MET A 129 -10.92 8.63 -24.65
N LYS A 130 -11.32 7.93 -25.73
CA LYS A 130 -12.13 8.52 -26.80
C LYS A 130 -13.47 9.04 -26.29
N THR A 131 -14.19 8.26 -25.46
CA THR A 131 -15.50 8.68 -24.93
C THR A 131 -15.40 9.87 -23.98
N LYS A 132 -14.29 10.00 -23.25
CA LYS A 132 -14.01 11.16 -22.38
C LYS A 132 -13.31 12.33 -23.09
N ASN A 133 -13.02 12.21 -24.38
CA ASN A 133 -12.21 13.16 -25.14
C ASN A 133 -10.84 13.46 -24.47
N GLU A 134 -10.28 12.46 -23.78
CA GLU A 134 -8.96 12.53 -23.15
C GLU A 134 -7.88 12.49 -24.25
N ARG A 135 -6.96 13.45 -24.23
CA ARG A 135 -5.83 13.53 -25.17
C ARG A 135 -4.61 12.81 -24.57
N GLY A 136 -3.77 12.26 -25.44
CA GLY A 136 -2.52 11.59 -25.05
C GLY A 136 -2.43 10.17 -25.59
N LYS A 137 -1.29 9.52 -25.38
CA LYS A 137 -1.09 8.12 -25.75
C LYS A 137 -1.55 7.22 -24.60
N GLY A 138 -1.99 6.00 -24.90
CA GLY A 138 -2.53 5.09 -23.86
C GLY A 138 -1.54 4.83 -22.71
N TRP A 139 -0.25 4.73 -23.01
CA TRP A 139 0.79 4.55 -21.98
C TRP A 139 1.10 5.82 -21.18
N GLU A 140 0.74 7.01 -21.70
CA GLU A 140 0.84 8.27 -20.97
C GLU A 140 -0.35 8.46 -20.03
N VAL A 141 -1.50 7.83 -20.31
CA VAL A 141 -2.70 7.87 -19.47
C VAL A 141 -2.74 6.73 -18.45
N ASN A 142 -2.22 5.56 -18.80
CA ASN A 142 -2.21 4.41 -17.89
C ASN A 142 -0.90 3.60 -17.98
N PRO A 143 0.25 4.18 -17.56
CA PRO A 143 1.52 3.47 -17.52
C PRO A 143 1.49 2.13 -16.76
N PRO A 144 0.78 1.98 -15.62
CA PRO A 144 0.72 0.70 -14.90
C PRO A 144 0.10 -0.44 -15.72
N LEU A 145 -0.96 -0.20 -16.50
CA LEU A 145 -1.53 -1.23 -17.38
C LEU A 145 -0.53 -1.67 -18.46
N TRP A 146 0.20 -0.72 -19.04
CA TRP A 146 1.23 -1.02 -20.03
C TRP A 146 2.42 -1.75 -19.42
N ALA A 147 2.80 -1.43 -18.18
CA ALA A 147 3.84 -2.16 -17.46
C ALA A 147 3.43 -3.63 -17.22
N ARG A 148 2.17 -3.89 -16.86
CA ARG A 148 1.65 -5.27 -16.73
C ARG A 148 1.65 -6.01 -18.06
N TYR A 149 1.34 -5.33 -19.16
CA TYR A 149 1.48 -5.91 -20.50
C TYR A 149 2.94 -6.23 -20.85
N GLY A 150 3.87 -5.33 -20.53
CA GLY A 150 5.30 -5.56 -20.68
C GLY A 150 5.80 -6.74 -19.84
N ASP A 151 5.33 -6.86 -18.59
CA ASP A 151 5.65 -7.97 -17.69
C ASP A 151 5.24 -9.31 -18.32
N ALA A 152 4.03 -9.42 -18.86
CA ALA A 152 3.55 -10.61 -19.56
C ALA A 152 4.43 -10.96 -20.77
N LEU A 153 4.70 -9.99 -21.65
CA LEU A 153 5.54 -10.19 -22.84
C LEU A 153 6.96 -10.62 -22.48
N PHE A 154 7.52 -10.07 -21.39
CA PHE A 154 8.84 -10.46 -20.89
C PHE A 154 8.85 -11.91 -20.44
N LEU A 155 7.86 -12.32 -19.64
CA LEU A 155 7.77 -13.67 -19.09
C LEU A 155 7.52 -14.73 -20.18
N THR A 156 6.88 -14.36 -21.30
CA THR A 156 6.67 -15.23 -22.45
C THR A 156 7.79 -15.19 -23.49
N GLY A 157 8.84 -14.38 -23.29
CA GLY A 157 9.97 -14.28 -24.20
C GLY A 157 9.73 -13.43 -25.46
N GLU A 158 8.65 -12.64 -25.50
CA GLU A 158 8.29 -11.76 -26.63
C GLU A 158 9.11 -10.44 -26.59
N TYR A 159 10.43 -10.57 -26.55
CA TYR A 159 11.36 -9.48 -26.18
C TYR A 159 11.33 -8.27 -27.11
N LYS A 160 11.05 -8.47 -28.41
CA LYS A 160 10.96 -7.35 -29.37
C LYS A 160 9.80 -6.41 -29.05
N GLU A 161 8.64 -6.99 -28.74
CA GLU A 161 7.47 -6.20 -28.35
C GLU A 161 7.64 -5.64 -26.94
N ALA A 162 8.14 -6.46 -26.00
CA ALA A 162 8.40 -6.05 -24.61
C ALA A 162 9.33 -4.83 -24.54
N LYS A 163 10.39 -4.77 -25.36
CA LYS A 163 11.28 -3.60 -25.48
C LYS A 163 10.49 -2.32 -25.73
N THR A 164 9.66 -2.34 -26.77
CA THR A 164 8.87 -1.19 -27.19
C THR A 164 7.88 -0.78 -26.10
N VAL A 165 7.27 -1.75 -25.43
CA VAL A 165 6.32 -1.51 -24.34
C VAL A 165 7.02 -0.87 -23.14
N PHE A 166 8.16 -1.37 -22.68
CA PHE A 166 8.86 -0.80 -21.53
C PHE A 166 9.45 0.59 -21.82
N GLU A 167 9.91 0.88 -23.04
CA GLU A 167 10.29 2.24 -23.45
C GLU A 167 9.11 3.21 -23.37
N ARG A 168 7.92 2.77 -23.80
CA ARG A 168 6.67 3.54 -23.68
C ARG A 168 6.25 3.72 -22.22
N VAL A 169 6.42 2.70 -21.38
CA VAL A 169 6.19 2.81 -19.93
C VAL A 169 7.06 3.92 -19.37
N LEU A 170 8.37 3.92 -19.60
CA LEU A 170 9.27 4.97 -19.12
C LEU A 170 8.87 6.36 -19.65
N GLN A 171 8.43 6.46 -20.91
CA GLN A 171 7.89 7.71 -21.45
C GLN A 171 6.64 8.16 -20.68
N GLY A 172 5.70 7.24 -20.43
CA GLY A 172 4.45 7.51 -19.73
C GLY A 172 4.66 7.88 -18.26
N THR A 173 5.59 7.23 -17.57
CA THR A 173 5.93 7.56 -16.18
C THR A 173 6.58 8.93 -16.04
N ASN A 174 7.31 9.39 -17.07
CA ASN A 174 7.84 10.76 -17.13
C ASN A 174 6.75 11.82 -17.38
N VAL A 175 5.59 11.44 -17.91
CA VAL A 175 4.42 12.32 -17.98
C VAL A 175 3.67 12.30 -16.65
N GLN A 176 3.56 11.12 -16.03
CA GLN A 176 2.89 10.91 -14.74
C GLN A 176 3.85 10.88 -13.55
N VAL A 177 4.81 11.80 -13.50
CA VAL A 177 5.79 11.88 -12.40
C VAL A 177 5.10 11.99 -11.03
N ASP A 178 3.92 12.61 -11.02
CA ASP A 178 3.13 12.83 -9.81
C ASP A 178 2.21 11.66 -9.42
N ASN A 179 2.18 10.55 -10.17
CA ASN A 179 1.37 9.37 -9.87
C ASN A 179 2.14 8.35 -9.00
N PRO A 180 1.77 8.09 -7.73
CA PRO A 180 2.49 7.14 -6.88
C PRO A 180 2.52 5.70 -7.43
N ALA A 181 1.56 5.31 -8.27
CA ALA A 181 1.46 3.96 -8.83
C ALA A 181 2.54 3.65 -9.88
N VAL A 182 3.33 4.64 -10.33
CA VAL A 182 4.38 4.40 -11.35
C VAL A 182 5.73 3.99 -10.77
N ALA A 183 5.91 4.03 -9.45
CA ALA A 183 7.18 3.68 -8.81
C ALA A 183 7.67 2.25 -9.13
N GLU A 184 6.81 1.24 -8.96
CA GLU A 184 7.14 -0.15 -9.30
C GLU A 184 7.34 -0.34 -10.83
N PRO A 185 6.45 0.16 -11.70
CA PRO A 185 6.65 0.16 -13.16
C PRO A 185 8.01 0.68 -13.63
N ILE A 186 8.53 1.77 -13.06
CA ILE A 186 9.84 2.32 -13.45
C ILE A 186 10.95 1.29 -13.20
N VAL A 187 10.97 0.71 -12.00
CA VAL A 187 12.05 -0.21 -11.60
C VAL A 187 12.03 -1.47 -12.46
N LYS A 188 10.85 -2.05 -12.68
CA LYS A 188 10.67 -3.21 -13.57
C LYS A 188 11.05 -2.91 -15.01
N ALA A 189 10.68 -1.74 -15.54
CA ALA A 189 11.03 -1.36 -16.90
C ALA A 189 12.56 -1.29 -17.09
N HIS A 190 13.30 -0.66 -16.18
CA HIS A 190 14.76 -0.64 -16.25
C HIS A 190 15.38 -2.04 -16.10
N MET A 191 14.89 -2.86 -15.17
CA MET A 191 15.36 -4.24 -15.01
C MET A 191 15.18 -5.05 -16.30
N ASN A 192 13.95 -5.05 -16.83
CA ASN A 192 13.58 -5.87 -17.96
C ASN A 192 14.24 -5.36 -19.25
N LEU A 193 14.34 -4.03 -19.47
CA LEU A 193 15.10 -3.47 -20.60
C LEU A 193 16.58 -3.87 -20.56
N ALA A 194 17.20 -3.88 -19.38
CA ALA A 194 18.59 -4.31 -19.25
C ALA A 194 18.79 -5.76 -19.76
N PHE A 195 17.84 -6.66 -19.48
CA PHE A 195 17.87 -8.03 -19.99
C PHE A 195 17.51 -8.11 -21.47
N ILE A 196 16.40 -7.49 -21.88
CA ILE A 196 15.89 -7.53 -23.25
C ILE A 196 16.93 -7.06 -24.25
N LEU A 197 17.62 -5.94 -23.96
CA LEU A 197 18.66 -5.40 -24.83
C LEU A 197 19.86 -6.36 -24.97
N GLN A 198 20.23 -7.04 -23.87
CA GLN A 198 21.25 -8.09 -23.88
C GLN A 198 20.82 -9.30 -24.73
N GLU A 199 19.57 -9.75 -24.58
CA GLU A 199 19.05 -10.92 -25.28
C GLU A 199 18.91 -10.68 -26.78
N LEU A 200 18.46 -9.48 -27.17
CA LEU A 200 18.34 -9.05 -28.57
C LEU A 200 19.69 -8.68 -29.19
N GLY A 201 20.75 -8.46 -28.39
CA GLY A 201 22.06 -8.04 -28.86
C GLY A 201 22.07 -6.64 -29.49
N VAL A 202 21.27 -5.71 -28.95
CA VAL A 202 21.10 -4.35 -29.48
C VAL A 202 21.36 -3.28 -28.42
N GLU A 203 21.78 -2.09 -28.85
CA GLU A 203 21.95 -0.89 -28.00
C GLU A 203 22.76 -1.14 -26.70
N PRO A 204 24.03 -1.59 -26.80
CA PRO A 204 24.85 -1.98 -25.65
C PRO A 204 25.04 -0.86 -24.61
N ASP A 205 25.10 0.40 -25.05
CA ASP A 205 25.24 1.54 -24.14
C ASP A 205 23.98 1.72 -23.27
N LYS A 206 22.79 1.63 -23.88
CA LYS A 206 21.51 1.68 -23.14
C LYS A 206 21.34 0.46 -22.23
N GLN A 207 21.76 -0.72 -22.70
CA GLN A 207 21.76 -1.94 -21.89
C GLN A 207 22.56 -1.73 -20.60
N LYS A 208 23.75 -1.16 -20.71
CA LYS A 208 24.60 -0.82 -19.56
C LYS A 208 23.95 0.24 -18.68
N GLU A 209 23.39 1.31 -19.25
CA GLU A 209 22.69 2.36 -18.51
C GLU A 209 21.53 1.80 -17.66
N HIS A 210 20.65 0.99 -18.27
CA HIS A 210 19.55 0.35 -17.55
C HIS A 210 20.05 -0.60 -16.45
N THR A 211 21.14 -1.34 -16.71
CA THR A 211 21.77 -2.22 -15.71
C THR A 211 22.28 -1.43 -14.51
N ASP A 212 23.05 -0.37 -14.76
CA ASP A 212 23.65 0.48 -13.73
C ASP A 212 22.55 1.19 -12.92
N TRP A 213 21.54 1.71 -13.60
CA TRP A 213 20.38 2.36 -12.96
C TRP A 213 19.65 1.39 -12.03
N ALA A 214 19.22 0.22 -12.55
CA ALA A 214 18.43 -0.73 -11.78
C ALA A 214 19.21 -1.30 -10.60
N THR A 215 20.49 -1.61 -10.80
CA THR A 215 21.37 -2.13 -9.75
C THR A 215 21.55 -1.11 -8.62
N ASN A 216 21.84 0.15 -8.97
CA ASN A 216 22.01 1.22 -7.99
C ASN A 216 20.70 1.53 -7.25
N PHE A 217 19.57 1.49 -7.96
CA PHE A 217 18.25 1.67 -7.38
C PHE A 217 17.94 0.58 -6.36
N ILE A 218 17.99 -0.70 -6.77
CA ILE A 218 17.64 -1.84 -5.91
C ILE A 218 18.54 -1.90 -4.68
N ARG A 219 19.85 -1.63 -4.81
CA ARG A 219 20.77 -1.56 -3.66
C ARG A 219 20.39 -0.48 -2.64
N LYS A 220 19.82 0.63 -3.11
CA LYS A 220 19.37 1.75 -2.26
C LYS A 220 17.98 1.52 -1.67
N HIS A 221 17.15 0.70 -2.33
CA HIS A 221 15.75 0.46 -2.01
C HIS A 221 15.45 -1.04 -2.02
N LEU A 222 15.98 -1.78 -1.04
CA LEU A 222 16.03 -3.25 -1.06
C LEU A 222 14.65 -3.89 -0.92
N THR A 223 13.71 -3.18 -0.31
CA THR A 223 12.31 -3.62 -0.20
C THR A 223 11.39 -2.99 -1.26
N ALA A 224 11.92 -2.38 -2.32
CA ALA A 224 11.07 -1.78 -3.37
C ALA A 224 10.30 -2.85 -4.16
N LEU A 225 10.87 -4.05 -4.29
CA LEU A 225 10.26 -5.23 -4.87
C LEU A 225 10.41 -6.38 -3.87
N THR A 226 9.42 -7.29 -3.81
CA THR A 226 9.53 -8.49 -2.99
C THR A 226 10.56 -9.46 -3.58
N LYS A 227 11.06 -10.39 -2.76
CA LYS A 227 11.99 -11.42 -3.24
C LYS A 227 11.36 -12.22 -4.39
N ASP A 228 10.11 -12.63 -4.26
CA ASP A 228 9.41 -13.41 -5.30
C ASP A 228 9.34 -12.66 -6.64
N VAL A 229 9.07 -11.34 -6.60
CA VAL A 229 9.08 -10.51 -7.81
C VAL A 229 10.50 -10.41 -8.37
N LEU A 230 11.51 -10.20 -7.52
CA LEU A 230 12.90 -10.18 -7.98
C LEU A 230 13.30 -11.52 -8.60
N GLU A 231 12.95 -12.65 -8.00
CA GLU A 231 13.21 -13.99 -8.55
C GLU A 231 12.53 -14.17 -9.90
N LEU A 232 11.24 -13.83 -10.01
CA LEU A 232 10.46 -13.98 -11.24
C LEU A 232 11.07 -13.23 -12.43
N PHE A 233 11.60 -12.02 -12.23
CA PHE A 233 12.13 -11.19 -13.33
C PHE A 233 13.65 -11.29 -13.51
N LEU A 234 14.42 -11.55 -12.45
CA LEU A 234 15.88 -11.64 -12.51
C LEU A 234 16.39 -13.03 -12.88
N LEU A 235 15.54 -14.05 -12.86
CA LEU A 235 15.86 -15.42 -13.26
C LEU A 235 14.99 -15.87 -14.44
N PRO A 236 15.20 -15.30 -15.64
CA PRO A 236 14.37 -15.60 -16.80
C PRO A 236 14.52 -17.07 -17.25
N SER A 237 13.43 -17.61 -17.81
CA SER A 237 13.34 -18.99 -18.31
C SER A 237 14.30 -19.31 -19.46
N SER A 238 14.85 -18.30 -20.14
CA SER A 238 15.82 -18.45 -21.23
C SER A 238 17.16 -19.08 -20.80
N GLY A 239 17.43 -19.18 -19.49
CA GLY A 239 18.68 -19.70 -18.95
C GLY A 239 19.87 -18.75 -19.07
N ARG A 240 19.72 -17.58 -19.72
CA ARG A 240 20.77 -16.55 -19.73
C ARG A 240 20.77 -15.78 -18.41
N SER A 241 21.97 -15.47 -17.92
CA SER A 241 22.12 -14.66 -16.71
C SER A 241 21.59 -13.24 -16.95
N HIS A 242 20.69 -12.79 -16.08
CA HIS A 242 20.23 -11.42 -16.08
C HIS A 242 21.36 -10.45 -15.67
N PRO A 243 21.60 -9.35 -16.40
CA PRO A 243 22.71 -8.43 -16.13
C PRO A 243 22.58 -7.76 -14.76
N VAL A 244 21.39 -7.27 -14.40
CA VAL A 244 21.10 -6.75 -13.05
C VAL A 244 21.29 -7.81 -11.97
N PHE A 245 20.86 -9.06 -12.17
CA PHE A 245 21.10 -10.16 -11.23
C PHE A 245 22.59 -10.37 -10.96
N LYS A 246 23.40 -10.44 -12.03
CA LYS A 246 24.85 -10.56 -11.94
C LYS A 246 25.46 -9.36 -11.21
N ALA A 247 25.05 -8.15 -11.58
CA ALA A 247 25.55 -6.91 -10.99
C ALA A 247 25.21 -6.80 -9.49
N LEU A 248 24.06 -7.30 -9.05
CA LEU A 248 23.66 -7.33 -7.64
C LEU A 248 24.49 -8.33 -6.80
N GLY A 249 25.12 -9.33 -7.42
CA GLY A 249 25.89 -10.38 -6.75
C GLY A 249 25.27 -11.78 -6.87
N GLY A 250 24.32 -11.95 -7.79
CA GLY A 250 23.69 -13.23 -8.10
C GLY A 250 22.94 -13.84 -6.92
N ARG A 251 22.92 -15.18 -6.87
CA ARG A 251 22.12 -15.94 -5.90
C ARG A 251 22.47 -15.59 -4.45
N THR A 252 23.77 -15.40 -4.18
CA THR A 252 24.27 -15.03 -2.84
C THR A 252 23.71 -13.71 -2.33
N TRP A 253 23.42 -12.75 -3.21
CA TRP A 253 22.81 -11.48 -2.82
C TRP A 253 21.32 -11.65 -2.55
N LEU A 254 20.63 -12.43 -3.38
CA LEU A 254 19.20 -12.66 -3.27
C LEU A 254 18.83 -13.44 -2.00
N ASP A 255 19.58 -14.50 -1.69
CA ASP A 255 19.39 -15.29 -0.46
C ASP A 255 19.64 -14.45 0.80
N LYS A 256 20.54 -13.47 0.73
CA LYS A 256 20.76 -12.53 1.85
C LYS A 256 19.55 -11.64 2.13
N LEU A 257 18.63 -11.44 1.18
CA LEU A 257 17.41 -10.64 1.44
C LEU A 257 16.52 -11.30 2.50
N GLU A 258 16.39 -12.63 2.51
CA GLU A 258 15.60 -13.36 3.52
C GLU A 258 16.23 -13.33 4.90
N THR A 259 17.57 -13.33 4.96
CA THR A 259 18.29 -13.35 6.24
C THR A 259 18.25 -12.01 6.98
N ARG A 260 17.76 -10.94 6.34
CA ARG A 260 17.64 -9.61 6.97
C ARG A 260 16.49 -9.59 7.96
N LYS A 261 16.82 -9.86 9.23
CA LYS A 261 15.87 -9.80 10.34
C LYS A 261 15.27 -8.40 10.58
N ARG A 262 15.94 -7.32 10.12
CA ARG A 262 15.51 -5.92 10.34
C ARG A 262 15.88 -5.03 9.16
N VAL A 263 14.98 -4.11 8.83
CA VAL A 263 15.26 -3.03 7.89
C VAL A 263 16.22 -2.01 8.54
N PRO A 264 17.32 -1.61 7.88
CA PRO A 264 18.19 -0.54 8.37
C PRO A 264 17.42 0.77 8.54
N LEU A 265 17.72 1.55 9.59
CA LEU A 265 17.04 2.85 9.84
C LEU A 265 17.07 3.77 8.61
N LYS A 266 18.22 3.86 7.92
CA LYS A 266 18.35 4.67 6.69
C LYS A 266 17.41 4.25 5.57
N GLU A 267 17.05 2.97 5.51
CA GLU A 267 16.10 2.46 4.52
C GLU A 267 14.66 2.82 4.92
N ASP A 268 14.30 2.66 6.20
CA ASP A 268 13.02 3.14 6.72
C ASP A 268 12.84 4.66 6.53
N GLU A 269 13.88 5.45 6.78
CA GLU A 269 13.92 6.90 6.52
C GLU A 269 13.70 7.26 5.06
N ARG A 270 14.17 6.45 4.12
CA ARG A 270 13.88 6.64 2.69
C ARG A 270 12.44 6.26 2.37
N ARG A 271 11.98 5.13 2.89
CA ARG A 271 10.60 4.64 2.66
C ARG A 271 9.54 5.60 3.20
N SER A 272 9.85 6.35 4.27
CA SER A 272 8.96 7.34 4.85
C SER A 272 8.98 8.70 4.12
N LYS A 273 9.87 8.91 3.14
CA LYS A 273 9.89 10.14 2.32
C LYS A 273 8.81 10.07 1.25
N ILE A 274 7.63 10.49 1.65
CA ILE A 274 6.45 10.53 0.81
C ILE A 274 5.79 11.91 0.91
N CYS A 275 5.35 12.45 -0.21
CA CYS A 275 4.55 13.67 -0.22
C CYS A 275 3.25 13.41 0.55
N ARG A 276 3.01 14.20 1.60
CA ARG A 276 1.85 14.04 2.49
C ARG A 276 0.50 14.21 1.79
N GLN A 277 0.47 14.93 0.66
CA GLN A 277 -0.78 15.19 -0.07
C GLN A 277 -1.08 14.16 -1.17
N CYS A 278 -0.08 13.76 -1.96
CA CYS A 278 -0.31 12.98 -3.19
C CYS A 278 0.41 11.63 -3.22
N GLY A 279 1.18 11.27 -2.18
CA GLY A 279 1.80 9.96 -2.08
C GLY A 279 3.07 9.76 -2.93
N ILE A 280 3.52 10.77 -3.67
CA ILE A 280 4.76 10.69 -4.45
C ILE A 280 5.95 10.42 -3.55
N ARG A 281 6.84 9.52 -3.98
CA ARG A 281 8.07 9.17 -3.27
C ARG A 281 9.28 9.94 -3.77
N ASP A 282 10.32 10.02 -2.95
CA ASP A 282 11.60 10.66 -3.31
C ASP A 282 12.29 10.05 -4.54
N MET A 283 11.99 8.78 -4.87
CA MET A 283 12.46 8.15 -6.11
C MET A 283 11.80 8.68 -7.38
N GLN A 284 10.64 9.32 -7.28
CA GLN A 284 9.88 9.84 -8.43
C GLN A 284 10.15 11.34 -8.61
N LYS A 285 10.24 12.08 -7.51
CA LYS A 285 10.43 13.53 -7.51
C LYS A 285 11.10 13.97 -6.22
N ASP A 286 11.94 14.99 -6.31
CA ASP A 286 12.54 15.60 -5.13
C ASP A 286 11.45 16.12 -4.19
N LEU A 287 11.60 15.80 -2.89
CA LEU A 287 10.69 16.24 -1.84
C LEU A 287 11.40 17.25 -0.93
N PHE A 288 10.69 18.30 -0.53
CA PHE A 288 11.17 19.26 0.46
C PHE A 288 10.37 19.15 1.75
N ARG A 289 11.00 19.51 2.87
CA ARG A 289 10.35 19.54 4.18
C ARG A 289 9.58 20.85 4.38
N CYS A 290 8.47 20.78 5.10
CA CYS A 290 7.79 21.97 5.61
C CYS A 290 8.79 22.85 6.38
N SER A 291 8.93 24.12 5.98
CA SER A 291 9.94 25.03 6.54
C SER A 291 9.74 25.29 8.04
N LYS A 292 8.50 25.23 8.52
CA LYS A 292 8.12 25.46 9.91
C LYS A 292 8.40 24.24 10.81
N CYS A 293 7.71 23.12 10.59
CA CYS A 293 7.86 21.95 11.46
C CYS A 293 9.10 21.10 11.15
N GLN A 294 9.62 21.14 9.92
CA GLN A 294 10.74 20.30 9.43
C GLN A 294 10.51 18.79 9.52
N HIS A 295 9.25 18.36 9.64
CA HIS A 295 8.87 16.95 9.81
C HIS A 295 8.24 16.35 8.54
N ILE A 296 7.26 17.04 7.96
CA ILE A 296 6.47 16.55 6.82
C ILE A 296 7.11 16.92 5.47
N TYR A 297 7.01 16.02 4.49
CA TYR A 297 7.50 16.20 3.12
C TYR A 297 6.39 16.57 2.14
N TYR A 298 6.73 17.44 1.18
CA TYR A 298 5.89 17.81 0.05
C TYR A 298 6.70 17.81 -1.25
N CYS A 299 6.06 17.46 -2.36
CA CYS A 299 6.66 17.53 -3.69
C CYS A 299 6.48 18.91 -4.36
N SER A 300 5.57 19.75 -3.85
CA SER A 300 5.24 21.07 -4.41
C SER A 300 4.56 21.99 -3.38
N LYS A 301 4.54 23.30 -3.65
CA LYS A 301 3.84 24.27 -2.79
C LYS A 301 2.32 24.09 -2.84
N GLU A 302 1.80 23.59 -3.95
CA GLU A 302 0.38 23.29 -4.16
C GLU A 302 -0.03 22.13 -3.26
N CYS A 303 0.77 21.06 -3.20
CA CYS A 303 0.56 19.95 -2.29
C CYS A 303 0.61 20.40 -0.82
N GLN A 304 1.55 21.28 -0.46
CA GLN A 304 1.60 21.86 0.89
C GLN A 304 0.34 22.66 1.21
N LYS A 305 -0.13 23.52 0.30
CA LYS A 305 -1.35 24.34 0.50
C LYS A 305 -2.60 23.47 0.61
N ALA A 306 -2.73 22.44 -0.23
CA ALA A 306 -3.87 21.53 -0.19
C ALA A 306 -3.96 20.76 1.14
N ASN A 307 -2.80 20.34 1.68
CA ASN A 307 -2.72 19.63 2.95
C ASN A 307 -2.80 20.56 4.18
N TRP A 308 -2.67 21.88 4.01
CA TRP A 308 -2.48 22.83 5.11
C TRP A 308 -3.58 22.80 6.16
N LYS A 309 -4.85 22.65 5.76
CA LYS A 309 -5.98 22.63 6.70
C LYS A 309 -5.85 21.54 7.76
N LEU A 310 -5.24 20.41 7.41
CA LEU A 310 -5.03 19.27 8.30
C LEU A 310 -3.67 19.35 8.98
N HIS A 311 -2.64 19.75 8.23
CA HIS A 311 -1.28 19.83 8.76
C HIS A 311 -1.09 20.94 9.81
N LYS A 312 -1.88 22.02 9.76
CA LYS A 312 -1.62 23.26 10.50
C LYS A 312 -1.38 23.03 12.00
N GLU A 313 -2.25 22.28 12.67
CA GLU A 313 -2.15 22.11 14.13
C GLU A 313 -0.97 21.21 14.51
N MET A 314 -0.82 20.05 13.87
CA MET A 314 0.39 19.22 14.02
C MET A 314 1.68 20.00 13.70
N CYS A 315 1.66 20.88 12.69
CA CYS A 315 2.79 21.73 12.32
C CYS A 315 3.16 22.69 13.45
N ASN A 316 2.16 23.28 14.11
CA ASN A 316 2.35 24.17 15.24
C ASN A 316 2.95 23.41 16.43
N ASP A 317 2.47 22.22 16.72
CA ASP A 317 2.95 21.45 17.89
C ASP A 317 4.37 20.92 17.68
N MET A 318 4.68 20.41 16.48
CA MET A 318 6.05 20.07 16.09
C MET A 318 6.99 21.28 16.16
N TYR A 319 6.52 22.45 15.74
CA TYR A 319 7.29 23.68 15.85
C TYR A 319 7.52 24.10 17.31
N LYS A 320 6.49 24.06 18.17
CA LYS A 320 6.61 24.35 19.60
C LYS A 320 7.60 23.41 20.28
N SER A 321 7.56 22.11 19.99
CA SER A 321 8.51 21.13 20.53
C SER A 321 9.95 21.42 20.09
N ARG A 322 10.17 21.80 18.83
CA ARG A 322 11.49 22.27 18.38
C ARG A 322 11.94 23.53 19.11
N MET A 323 11.07 24.51 19.28
CA MET A 323 11.40 25.74 20.03
C MET A 323 11.71 25.46 21.51
N ARG A 324 11.03 24.48 22.12
CA ARG A 324 11.34 24.00 23.47
C ARG A 324 12.75 23.45 23.57
N THR A 325 13.23 22.76 22.53
CA THR A 325 14.61 22.27 22.47
C THR A 325 15.61 23.42 22.53
N GLU A 326 15.40 24.47 21.74
CA GLU A 326 16.28 25.65 21.73
C GLU A 326 16.25 26.39 23.08
N LYS A 327 15.08 26.48 23.72
CA LYS A 327 14.96 27.01 25.08
C LYS A 327 15.74 26.18 26.09
N LEU A 328 15.63 24.85 26.04
CA LEU A 328 16.39 23.95 26.91
C LEU A 328 17.91 24.08 26.69
N LYS A 329 18.38 24.31 25.46
CA LYS A 329 19.81 24.58 25.20
C LYS A 329 20.31 25.84 25.90
N ALA A 330 19.48 26.88 25.96
CA ALA A 330 19.83 28.12 26.64
C ALA A 330 19.79 27.99 28.17
N GLU A 331 18.90 27.16 28.70
CA GLU A 331 18.64 27.02 30.15
C GLU A 331 19.47 25.93 30.86
N ASP A 332 20.08 25.00 30.10
CA ASP A 332 20.78 23.84 30.66
C ASP A 332 22.29 23.87 30.39
N PRO A 333 23.11 24.34 31.35
CA PRO A 333 24.57 24.33 31.25
C PRO A 333 25.17 22.93 31.04
N SER A 334 24.48 21.87 31.45
CA SER A 334 24.94 20.48 31.26
C SER A 334 24.64 19.93 29.86
N GLY A 335 23.72 20.56 29.12
CA GLY A 335 23.21 20.10 27.83
C GLY A 335 22.43 18.78 27.86
N LEU A 336 22.28 18.12 29.03
CA LEU A 336 21.66 16.81 29.15
C LEU A 336 20.14 16.83 28.90
N LYS A 337 19.43 17.85 29.38
CA LYS A 337 18.00 18.03 29.16
C LYS A 337 17.71 18.35 27.71
N ALA A 338 18.51 19.25 27.10
CA ALA A 338 18.40 19.58 25.69
C ALA A 338 18.66 18.35 24.82
N LYS A 339 19.73 17.60 25.08
CA LYS A 339 20.06 16.36 24.36
C LYS A 339 18.99 15.29 24.51
N ARG A 340 18.46 15.07 25.72
CA ARG A 340 17.35 14.14 25.94
C ARG A 340 16.13 14.53 25.10
N HIS A 341 15.82 15.82 25.04
CA HIS A 341 14.69 16.33 24.26
C HIS A 341 14.91 16.19 22.75
N GLU A 342 16.12 16.45 22.26
CA GLU A 342 16.51 16.21 20.86
C GLU A 342 16.38 14.74 20.48
N ASP A 343 16.95 13.85 21.31
CA ASP A 343 16.85 12.41 21.11
C ASP A 343 15.39 11.97 21.15
N TRP A 344 14.56 12.54 22.03
CA TRP A 344 13.12 12.23 22.13
C TRP A 344 12.37 12.57 20.85
N ILE A 345 12.55 13.80 20.35
CA ILE A 345 11.95 14.23 19.08
C ILE A 345 12.42 13.33 17.95
N ALA A 346 13.71 13.07 17.85
CA ALA A 346 14.28 12.25 16.80
C ALA A 346 13.75 10.81 16.87
N TRP A 347 13.69 10.20 18.06
CA TRP A 347 13.23 8.83 18.25
C TRP A 347 11.74 8.68 17.97
N ARG A 348 10.87 9.55 18.51
CA ARG A 348 9.42 9.46 18.30
C ARG A 348 9.04 9.67 16.83
N ASN A 349 9.71 10.60 16.16
CA ASN A 349 9.45 10.93 14.75
C ASN A 349 10.16 10.01 13.75
N ALA A 350 11.12 9.20 14.19
CA ALA A 350 11.80 8.27 13.31
C ALA A 350 10.81 7.19 12.81
N PRO A 351 10.89 6.83 11.52
CA PRO A 351 10.17 5.66 11.04
C PRO A 351 10.74 4.42 11.71
N LYS A 352 9.85 3.67 12.36
CA LYS A 352 10.17 2.45 13.10
C LYS A 352 9.23 1.35 12.63
N SER A 353 9.44 0.80 11.42
CA SER A 353 8.49 -0.17 10.85
C SER A 353 8.25 -1.36 11.77
N GLU A 354 9.29 -1.92 12.39
CA GLU A 354 9.14 -3.03 13.34
C GLU A 354 8.36 -2.65 14.59
N PHE A 355 8.48 -1.40 15.07
CA PHE A 355 7.70 -0.89 16.19
C PHE A 355 6.22 -0.79 15.81
N MET A 356 5.93 -0.21 14.64
CA MET A 356 4.58 -0.10 14.09
C MET A 356 3.91 -1.48 13.88
N PHE A 357 4.66 -2.48 13.43
CA PHE A 357 4.13 -3.86 13.35
C PHE A 357 3.87 -4.46 14.73
N ALA A 358 4.74 -4.20 15.71
CA ALA A 358 4.51 -4.65 17.09
C ALA A 358 3.23 -4.05 17.68
N GLU A 359 2.97 -2.77 17.43
CA GLU A 359 1.71 -2.11 17.80
C GLU A 359 0.50 -2.72 17.08
N ALA A 360 0.61 -2.99 15.78
CA ALA A 360 -0.46 -3.65 15.03
C ALA A 360 -0.79 -5.05 15.59
N HIS A 361 0.23 -5.78 16.05
CA HIS A 361 0.05 -7.06 16.73
C HIS A 361 -0.60 -6.88 18.11
N ALA A 362 -0.15 -5.91 18.91
CA ALA A 362 -0.74 -5.61 20.21
C ALA A 362 -2.24 -5.27 20.10
N LEU A 363 -2.59 -4.41 19.14
CA LEU A 363 -3.96 -4.05 18.81
C LEU A 363 -4.77 -5.23 18.24
N GLY A 364 -4.14 -6.36 17.91
CA GLY A 364 -4.81 -7.51 17.32
C GLY A 364 -5.44 -7.22 15.95
N LEU A 365 -4.84 -6.32 15.15
CA LEU A 365 -5.42 -5.86 13.89
C LEU A 365 -5.57 -6.98 12.85
N HIS A 366 -4.79 -8.06 12.96
CA HIS A 366 -4.97 -9.27 12.16
C HIS A 366 -6.32 -9.95 12.40
N ARG A 367 -6.81 -9.91 13.64
CA ARG A 367 -8.06 -10.53 14.07
C ARG A 367 -9.23 -9.57 13.91
N ASP A 368 -9.05 -8.33 14.35
CA ASP A 368 -10.07 -7.30 14.31
C ASP A 368 -9.46 -5.96 13.83
N PRO A 369 -9.51 -5.68 12.52
CA PRO A 369 -9.02 -4.44 11.96
C PRO A 369 -9.76 -3.19 12.45
N SER A 370 -10.99 -3.33 12.99
CA SER A 370 -11.76 -2.19 13.49
C SER A 370 -11.08 -1.53 14.71
N ARG A 371 -10.25 -2.30 15.44
CA ARG A 371 -9.47 -1.81 16.58
C ARG A 371 -8.50 -0.68 16.21
N SER A 372 -8.14 -0.55 14.94
CA SER A 372 -7.35 0.57 14.42
C SER A 372 -8.05 1.94 14.61
N ARG A 373 -9.37 1.94 14.85
CA ARG A 373 -10.21 3.14 15.04
C ARG A 373 -11.01 3.12 16.35
N THR A 374 -10.72 2.19 17.25
CA THR A 374 -11.40 2.13 18.56
C THR A 374 -10.42 2.01 19.71
N HIS A 375 -9.17 1.60 19.43
CA HIS A 375 -8.14 1.38 20.42
C HIS A 375 -6.89 2.24 20.16
N ILE A 376 -6.11 2.43 21.22
CA ILE A 376 -4.87 3.19 21.25
C ILE A 376 -3.79 2.40 22.01
N MET A 377 -2.56 2.50 21.53
CA MET A 377 -1.37 2.03 22.24
C MET A 377 -0.92 3.07 23.26
N VAL A 378 -0.69 2.65 24.50
CA VAL A 378 -0.13 3.54 25.54
C VAL A 378 1.24 2.99 25.93
N HIS A 379 2.26 3.84 25.83
CA HIS A 379 3.65 3.49 26.16
C HIS A 379 4.22 4.43 27.22
N PHE A 380 4.80 3.85 28.27
CA PHE A 380 5.69 4.56 29.19
C PHE A 380 7.13 4.30 28.80
N CYS A 381 7.83 5.36 28.38
CA CYS A 381 9.16 5.32 27.81
C CYS A 381 10.23 5.81 28.78
N GLU A 382 11.40 5.18 28.71
CA GLU A 382 12.57 5.55 29.50
C GLU A 382 13.75 5.89 28.60
N TYR A 383 14.48 6.95 28.96
CA TYR A 383 15.65 7.39 28.21
C TYR A 383 16.85 6.48 28.51
N THR A 384 17.38 5.82 27.48
CA THR A 384 18.45 4.82 27.55
C THR A 384 19.61 5.15 26.59
N PRO A 385 20.20 6.36 26.68
CA PRO A 385 21.14 6.87 25.68
C PRO A 385 22.42 6.05 25.53
N SER A 386 22.79 5.28 26.55
CA SER A 386 24.02 4.49 26.63
C SER A 386 23.87 3.06 26.09
N VAL A 387 22.65 2.58 25.83
CA VAL A 387 22.40 1.19 25.38
C VAL A 387 22.80 0.97 23.92
N SER A 388 22.66 2.01 23.08
CA SER A 388 23.01 1.95 21.66
C SER A 388 23.24 3.34 21.07
N ASN A 389 24.02 3.41 19.99
CA ASN A 389 24.11 4.57 19.12
C ASN A 389 23.01 4.59 18.04
N ASP A 390 22.33 3.49 17.82
CA ASP A 390 21.14 3.44 16.96
C ASP A 390 20.00 4.23 17.62
N LEU A 391 19.50 5.25 16.92
CA LEU A 391 18.44 6.14 17.38
C LEU A 391 17.26 5.36 17.95
N ARG A 392 16.89 4.23 17.32
CA ARG A 392 15.73 3.40 17.69
C ARG A 392 15.79 2.82 19.11
N TYR A 393 16.98 2.76 19.71
CA TYR A 393 17.20 2.26 21.07
C TYR A 393 17.74 3.33 22.02
N LYS A 394 17.56 4.62 21.69
CA LYS A 394 17.79 5.73 22.66
C LYS A 394 16.70 5.80 23.73
N PHE A 395 15.55 5.20 23.45
CA PHE A 395 14.46 5.01 24.39
C PHE A 395 14.02 3.55 24.36
N ARG A 396 13.49 3.09 25.49
CA ARG A 396 12.80 1.80 25.60
C ARG A 396 11.40 2.04 26.13
N CYS A 397 10.45 1.19 25.77
CA CYS A 397 9.14 1.15 26.40
C CYS A 397 9.24 0.30 27.67
N ALA A 398 9.16 0.90 28.85
CA ALA A 398 9.13 0.17 30.11
C ALA A 398 7.77 -0.49 30.34
N HIS A 399 6.69 0.20 29.95
CA HIS A 399 5.33 -0.35 29.98
C HIS A 399 4.63 -0.11 28.64
N SER A 400 3.79 -1.06 28.22
CA SER A 400 2.99 -0.96 26.99
C SER A 400 1.67 -1.69 27.15
N GLY A 401 0.57 -1.06 26.77
CA GLY A 401 -0.77 -1.62 26.88
C GLY A 401 -1.73 -1.07 25.84
N VAL A 402 -2.84 -1.77 25.64
CA VAL A 402 -3.88 -1.43 24.65
C VAL A 402 -5.12 -0.96 25.39
N PHE A 403 -5.74 0.14 24.96
CA PHE A 403 -6.93 0.67 25.63
C PHE A 403 -7.97 1.11 24.62
N LYS A 404 -9.26 1.03 24.97
CA LYS A 404 -10.33 1.65 24.18
C LYS A 404 -10.25 3.17 24.34
N VAL A 405 -10.22 3.89 23.22
CA VAL A 405 -10.08 5.36 23.21
C VAL A 405 -11.22 6.01 24.01
N SER A 406 -12.46 5.55 23.80
CA SER A 406 -13.64 6.07 24.48
C SER A 406 -13.60 5.90 26.01
N GLU A 407 -12.90 4.89 26.51
CA GLU A 407 -12.77 4.64 27.94
C GLU A 407 -11.71 5.55 28.57
N ILE A 408 -10.56 5.72 27.89
CA ILE A 408 -9.42 6.48 28.45
C ILE A 408 -9.38 7.95 28.03
N ALA A 409 -10.39 8.47 27.31
CA ALA A 409 -10.45 9.87 26.90
C ALA A 409 -10.19 10.86 28.06
N PRO A 410 -10.78 10.70 29.27
CA PRO A 410 -10.47 11.59 30.40
C PRO A 410 -9.00 11.53 30.85
N ALA A 411 -8.34 10.39 30.69
CA ALA A 411 -6.90 10.26 30.98
C ALA A 411 -6.08 11.01 29.93
N ILE A 412 -6.44 10.88 28.64
CA ILE A 412 -5.79 11.61 27.54
C ILE A 412 -5.89 13.11 27.79
N GLU A 413 -7.09 13.62 28.11
CA GLU A 413 -7.32 15.04 28.40
C GLU A 413 -6.46 15.53 29.56
N ALA A 414 -6.45 14.81 30.68
CA ALA A 414 -5.64 15.18 31.84
C ALA A 414 -4.13 15.12 31.57
N ILE A 415 -3.66 14.12 30.83
CA ILE A 415 -2.24 13.91 30.52
C ILE A 415 -1.73 14.95 29.50
N MET A 416 -2.58 15.35 28.56
CA MET A 416 -2.24 16.31 27.51
C MET A 416 -2.59 17.76 27.88
N GLY A 417 -3.36 17.97 28.95
CA GLY A 417 -3.85 19.29 29.36
C GLY A 417 -4.91 19.85 28.41
N LEU A 418 -5.78 18.98 27.88
CA LEU A 418 -6.90 19.35 27.01
C LEU A 418 -8.14 19.71 27.84
N ASP A 419 -9.07 20.43 27.23
CA ASP A 419 -10.36 20.73 27.86
C ASP A 419 -11.25 19.46 27.90
N PRO A 420 -12.12 19.32 28.92
CA PRO A 420 -13.03 18.18 29.00
C PRO A 420 -13.92 18.05 27.76
N GLY A 421 -13.89 16.88 27.12
CA GLY A 421 -14.61 16.59 25.88
C GLY A 421 -13.84 16.87 24.58
N GLU A 422 -12.59 17.36 24.66
CA GLU A 422 -11.77 17.68 23.49
C GLU A 422 -11.06 16.44 22.90
N ALA A 423 -10.76 15.42 23.72
CA ALA A 423 -10.01 14.25 23.25
C ALA A 423 -10.68 13.52 22.07
N PRO A 424 -12.01 13.29 22.02
CA PRO A 424 -12.65 12.67 20.86
C PRO A 424 -12.42 13.43 19.56
N SER A 425 -12.57 14.76 19.58
CA SER A 425 -12.33 15.61 18.40
C SER A 425 -10.88 15.55 17.95
N PHE A 426 -9.94 15.59 18.89
CA PHE A 426 -8.51 15.47 18.61
C PHE A 426 -8.18 14.11 17.95
N VAL A 427 -8.80 13.03 18.44
CA VAL A 427 -8.62 11.69 17.89
C VAL A 427 -9.20 11.57 16.48
N ASP A 428 -10.40 12.10 16.25
CA ASP A 428 -11.06 12.09 14.94
C ASP A 428 -10.22 12.85 13.91
N GLU A 429 -9.71 14.03 14.25
CA GLU A 429 -8.81 14.81 13.39
C GLU A 429 -7.53 14.02 13.06
N ALA A 430 -6.93 13.37 14.05
CA ALA A 430 -5.72 12.59 13.87
C ALA A 430 -5.94 11.38 12.95
N TRP A 431 -7.09 10.72 13.02
CA TRP A 431 -7.48 9.66 12.08
C TRP A 431 -7.79 10.18 10.68
N MET A 432 -8.46 11.33 10.56
CA MET A 432 -8.71 11.98 9.27
C MET A 432 -7.39 12.31 8.57
N GLU A 433 -6.43 12.86 9.30
CA GLU A 433 -5.10 13.13 8.76
C GLU A 433 -4.43 11.84 8.30
N ALA A 434 -4.45 10.79 9.13
CA ALA A 434 -3.83 9.51 8.81
C ALA A 434 -4.36 8.90 7.50
N ASN A 435 -5.67 8.98 7.24
CA ASN A 435 -6.29 8.47 6.00
C ASN A 435 -5.86 9.23 4.74
N LEU A 436 -5.64 10.54 4.83
CA LEU A 436 -5.23 11.35 3.68
C LEU A 436 -3.74 11.17 3.36
N SER A 437 -2.97 10.87 4.39
CA SER A 437 -1.51 10.82 4.37
C SER A 437 -0.92 9.57 3.73
N SER A 438 -1.71 8.51 3.63
CA SER A 438 -1.33 7.26 2.96
C SER A 438 -1.39 7.37 1.42
N GLY A 439 -1.87 8.50 0.88
CA GLY A 439 -2.17 8.61 -0.56
C GLY A 439 -3.35 7.73 -0.98
N THR A 440 -4.11 7.22 -0.01
CA THR A 440 -5.23 6.29 -0.22
C THR A 440 -6.59 6.96 -0.09
N ALA A 441 -6.66 8.28 -0.27
CA ALA A 441 -7.90 9.04 -0.19
C ALA A 441 -8.99 8.51 -1.14
N GLU A 442 -8.60 7.77 -2.18
CA GLU A 442 -9.48 7.09 -3.14
C GLU A 442 -9.67 5.58 -2.88
N LEU A 443 -9.00 4.99 -1.89
CA LEU A 443 -9.17 3.56 -1.57
C LEU A 443 -10.37 3.35 -0.64
N ALA A 444 -11.00 2.18 -0.77
CA ALA A 444 -12.17 1.80 0.02
C ALA A 444 -11.87 1.88 1.55
N PRO A 445 -12.90 2.11 2.38
CA PRO A 445 -12.78 2.02 3.84
C PRO A 445 -12.09 0.72 4.27
N GLY A 446 -11.18 0.80 5.25
CA GLY A 446 -10.43 -0.35 5.76
C GLY A 446 -9.12 -0.67 5.00
N THR A 447 -8.80 0.07 3.94
CA THR A 447 -7.53 -0.14 3.20
C THR A 447 -6.30 0.40 3.94
N PHE A 448 -6.49 1.44 4.76
CA PHE A 448 -5.48 1.96 5.68
C PHE A 448 -5.95 1.79 7.13
N LEU A 449 -5.05 1.25 7.95
CA LEU A 449 -5.26 0.97 9.37
C LEU A 449 -4.42 1.97 10.18
N PRO A 450 -5.01 3.09 10.64
CA PRO A 450 -4.31 4.00 11.53
C PRO A 450 -3.95 3.31 12.84
N ILE A 451 -2.79 3.64 13.38
CA ILE A 451 -2.34 3.18 14.70
C ILE A 451 -2.08 4.44 15.51
N MET A 452 -2.85 4.59 16.58
CA MET A 452 -2.68 5.71 17.50
C MET A 452 -1.83 5.27 18.67
N GLU A 453 -0.88 6.11 19.06
CA GLU A 453 0.04 5.87 20.16
C GLU A 453 0.10 7.09 21.10
N LEU A 454 0.06 6.83 22.40
CA LEU A 454 0.33 7.82 23.44
C LEU A 454 1.65 7.46 24.11
N LEU A 455 2.69 8.25 23.83
CA LEU A 455 4.03 8.10 24.38
C LEU A 455 4.23 9.10 25.52
N MET A 456 4.62 8.61 26.69
CA MET A 456 4.89 9.44 27.87
C MET A 456 6.05 8.87 28.70
N GLY A 457 6.57 9.64 29.64
CA GLY A 457 7.62 9.18 30.55
C GLY A 457 8.22 10.31 31.35
N ASP A 458 8.98 9.95 32.38
CA ASP A 458 9.53 10.93 33.32
C ASP A 458 10.51 11.90 32.64
N GLY A 459 10.15 13.18 32.65
CA GLY A 459 10.91 14.25 32.01
C GLY A 459 10.86 14.21 30.48
N LEU A 460 9.89 13.51 29.89
CA LEU A 460 9.62 13.50 28.46
C LEU A 460 8.43 14.40 28.12
N GLU A 461 8.43 14.97 26.93
CA GLU A 461 7.26 15.63 26.38
C GLU A 461 6.25 14.56 25.95
N THR A 462 5.06 14.53 26.57
CA THR A 462 3.96 13.66 26.14
C THR A 462 3.69 13.85 24.64
N TRP A 463 3.46 12.73 23.94
CA TRP A 463 3.21 12.73 22.52
C TRP A 463 2.02 11.83 22.18
N LEU A 464 0.99 12.39 21.57
CA LEU A 464 -0.07 11.63 20.93
C LEU A 464 0.22 11.58 19.43
N GLY A 465 0.68 10.42 18.97
CA GLY A 465 1.09 10.18 17.60
C GLY A 465 0.05 9.36 16.82
N THR A 466 0.02 9.58 15.51
CA THR A 466 -0.68 8.69 14.58
C THR A 466 0.27 8.18 13.51
N GLY A 467 0.42 6.86 13.50
CA GLY A 467 1.02 6.10 12.43
C GLY A 467 -0.04 5.27 11.71
N GLY A 468 0.41 4.19 11.08
CA GLY A 468 -0.47 3.21 10.46
C GLY A 468 0.13 2.58 9.24
N MET A 469 -0.58 1.59 8.71
CA MET A 469 -0.15 0.83 7.55
C MET A 469 -1.33 0.49 6.65
N ALA A 470 -1.02 0.20 5.38
CA ALA A 470 -2.01 -0.42 4.51
C ALA A 470 -2.39 -1.81 5.05
N ALA A 471 -3.66 -2.19 4.94
CA ALA A 471 -4.12 -3.51 5.33
C ALA A 471 -3.39 -4.63 4.57
N THR A 472 -3.00 -4.37 3.31
CA THR A 472 -2.16 -5.29 2.52
C THR A 472 -0.79 -5.48 3.14
N MET A 473 -0.17 -4.42 3.66
CA MET A 473 1.11 -4.50 4.38
C MET A 473 1.00 -5.36 5.65
N LEU A 474 -0.09 -5.22 6.41
CA LEU A 474 -0.34 -6.06 7.60
C LEU A 474 -0.40 -7.56 7.25
N ARG A 475 -1.01 -7.90 6.12
CA ARG A 475 -1.16 -9.29 5.65
C ARG A 475 0.15 -9.95 5.23
N THR A 476 1.13 -9.16 4.76
CA THR A 476 2.46 -9.70 4.39
C THR A 476 3.24 -10.25 5.58
N ARG A 477 2.79 -10.01 6.81
CA ARG A 477 3.45 -10.49 8.03
C ARG A 477 2.46 -11.25 8.92
N PRO A 478 2.73 -12.52 9.26
CA PRO A 478 1.94 -13.26 10.24
C PRO A 478 1.88 -12.53 11.58
N TYR A 479 0.81 -12.79 12.34
CA TYR A 479 0.70 -12.30 13.71
C TYR A 479 1.88 -12.81 14.57
N ASN A 480 2.53 -11.91 15.30
CA ASN A 480 3.60 -12.25 16.23
C ASN A 480 3.10 -12.12 17.69
N PRO A 481 2.85 -13.24 18.42
CA PRO A 481 2.44 -13.19 19.82
C PRO A 481 3.54 -12.61 20.74
N GLU A 482 4.79 -12.64 20.29
CA GLU A 482 5.96 -12.13 21.03
C GLU A 482 6.30 -10.67 20.66
N TRP A 483 5.32 -9.89 20.19
CA TRP A 483 5.51 -8.52 19.73
C TRP A 483 6.22 -7.61 20.76
N ARG A 484 6.01 -7.86 22.06
CA ARG A 484 6.69 -7.12 23.14
C ARG A 484 8.21 -7.20 23.07
N LYS A 485 8.77 -8.33 22.64
CA LYS A 485 10.23 -8.51 22.48
C LYS A 485 10.81 -7.66 21.34
N VAL A 486 9.95 -7.12 20.47
CA VAL A 486 10.36 -6.28 19.33
C VAL A 486 10.56 -4.82 19.73
N LEU A 487 9.81 -4.34 20.73
CA LEU A 487 9.82 -2.94 21.14
C LEU A 487 11.16 -2.49 21.74
N ASN A 488 11.84 -3.39 22.45
CA ASN A 488 13.06 -3.08 23.18
C ASN A 488 14.26 -3.93 22.71
N LYS A 489 15.46 -3.44 23.01
CA LYS A 489 16.66 -4.27 23.07
C LYS A 489 16.86 -4.70 24.53
N GLY A 490 16.52 -5.95 24.85
CA GLY A 490 16.55 -6.46 26.22
C GLY A 490 15.15 -6.84 26.70
N ASP A 491 14.82 -6.43 27.92
CA ASP A 491 13.56 -6.80 28.58
C ASP A 491 12.34 -6.28 27.84
N SER A 492 11.31 -7.13 27.78
CA SER A 492 9.99 -6.78 27.25
C SER A 492 9.29 -5.75 28.15
N PRO A 493 8.49 -4.83 27.58
CA PRO A 493 7.64 -3.95 28.38
C PRO A 493 6.64 -4.74 29.22
N GLU A 494 6.40 -4.25 30.44
CA GLU A 494 5.32 -4.72 31.30
C GLU A 494 3.96 -4.12 30.86
N PRO A 495 2.81 -4.68 31.27
CA PRO A 495 1.50 -4.08 31.01
C PRO A 495 1.37 -2.70 31.68
N VAL A 496 0.68 -1.76 31.02
CA VAL A 496 0.41 -0.44 31.60
C VAL A 496 -0.59 -0.55 32.74
N ARG A 497 -0.30 0.14 33.84
CA ARG A 497 -1.24 0.39 34.94
C ARG A 497 -1.28 1.89 35.21
N PHE A 498 -2.43 2.49 34.95
CA PHE A 498 -2.64 3.89 35.30
C PHE A 498 -2.64 4.07 36.82
N ARG A 499 -2.18 5.24 37.27
CA ARG A 499 -2.28 5.64 38.67
C ARG A 499 -3.64 6.30 38.95
N PRO A 500 -4.09 6.36 40.22
CA PRO A 500 -5.27 7.12 40.58
C PRO A 500 -5.22 8.56 40.04
N PRO A 501 -6.33 9.09 39.49
CA PRO A 501 -7.70 8.55 39.51
C PRO A 501 -8.06 7.62 38.34
N PHE A 502 -7.08 7.19 37.53
CA PHE A 502 -7.29 6.47 36.28
C PHE A 502 -7.00 4.95 36.37
N ASP A 503 -6.69 4.45 37.56
CA ASP A 503 -6.35 3.05 37.87
C ASP A 503 -7.49 2.04 37.56
N LYS A 504 -8.72 2.54 37.34
CA LYS A 504 -9.87 1.74 36.91
C LYS A 504 -9.78 1.21 35.47
N PHE A 505 -8.98 1.86 34.60
CA PHE A 505 -8.89 1.47 33.20
C PHE A 505 -8.08 0.19 33.03
N LYS A 506 -8.63 -0.76 32.26
CA LYS A 506 -8.03 -2.08 32.07
C LYS A 506 -7.41 -2.20 30.70
N ASP A 507 -6.29 -2.91 30.64
CA ASP A 507 -5.66 -3.29 29.39
C ASP A 507 -6.61 -4.20 28.59
N ALA A 508 -6.86 -3.81 27.35
CA ALA A 508 -7.79 -4.44 26.42
C ALA A 508 -7.06 -5.30 25.38
N GLU A 509 -5.74 -5.56 25.48
CA GLU A 509 -4.96 -6.28 24.47
C GLU A 509 -5.66 -7.53 23.94
N TYR A 510 -6.17 -8.37 24.85
CA TYR A 510 -6.84 -9.64 24.55
C TYR A 510 -8.37 -9.59 24.70
N VAL A 511 -8.94 -8.41 24.85
CA VAL A 511 -10.40 -8.20 24.96
C VAL A 511 -10.91 -7.78 23.59
N PHE A 512 -11.61 -8.70 22.92
CA PHE A 512 -12.23 -8.49 21.62
C PHE A 512 -13.75 -8.52 21.80
N ASP A 513 -14.45 -7.62 21.11
CA ASP A 513 -15.91 -7.50 21.16
C ASP A 513 -16.61 -8.55 20.29
#